data_AF-A0A5J5T5Y9-F1
#
_entry.id   AF-A0A5J5T5Y9-F1
#
_cell.length_a   1.000
_cell.length_b   1.000
_cell.length_c   1.000
_cell.angle_alpha   90.00
_cell.angle_beta   90.00
_cell.angle_gamma   90.00
#
_symmetry.space_group_name_H-M   'P 1'
#
loop_
_entity.id
_entity.type
_entity.pdbx_description
1 polymer ?
#
loop_
_entity_poly.entity_id
_entity_poly.type
_entity_poly.pdbx_seq_one_letter_code
_entity_poly.pdbx_strand_id
1 'polypeptide(L)'
;MAKPMIIIGGFFMFFSLVGIIGACCNVTFLLIVYLVLMMFAIIVGIIFSMITMIATSKGAEKVKTREGYKEYRLPDDPSWLAMAILKENSWESIKSCLTVPEHNVCTDLKERQINSTATELDQNELTPIQSGCCKPPSECGFVYGGMTTWTKNNGGSSKNNDCNLWNNDDKTLCFECQSCKAGFIYGVKDARRKSSVVNIVFCIFIIIFYFISICALGNSAKHG
;
A
#
# COMPACT_ATOMS: atom_id res chain seq x y z
N MET A 1 14.48 6.76 -0.40
CA MET A 1 13.41 6.79 0.62
C MET A 1 13.81 7.48 1.94
N ALA A 2 15.08 7.85 2.18
CA ALA A 2 15.53 8.42 3.47
C ALA A 2 15.14 9.90 3.73
N LYS A 3 15.10 10.74 2.68
CA LYS A 3 14.79 12.18 2.79
C LYS A 3 13.48 12.50 3.54
N PRO A 4 12.33 11.84 3.27
CA PRO A 4 11.10 12.12 3.99
C PRO A 4 11.13 11.69 5.47
N MET A 5 11.82 10.59 5.82
CA MET A 5 11.89 10.14 7.22
C MET A 5 12.65 11.13 8.10
N ILE A 6 13.73 11.72 7.60
CA ILE A 6 14.54 12.67 8.37
C ILE A 6 13.75 13.93 8.70
N ILE A 7 12.98 14.45 7.74
CA ILE A 7 12.15 15.65 7.93
C ILE A 7 11.07 15.40 8.98
N ILE A 8 10.41 14.24 8.91
CA ILE A 8 9.38 13.84 9.88
C ILE A 8 9.97 13.69 11.29
N GLY A 9 11.13 13.04 11.40
CA GLY A 9 11.83 12.87 12.68
C GLY A 9 12.25 14.20 13.31
N GLY A 10 12.80 15.13 12.51
CA GLY A 10 13.17 16.46 12.96
C GLY A 10 11.97 17.28 13.47
N PHE A 11 10.83 17.17 12.79
CA PHE A 11 9.58 17.79 13.22
C PHE A 11 9.18 17.27 14.61
N PHE A 12 9.07 15.94 14.80
CA PHE A 12 8.72 15.36 16.10
C PHE A 12 9.68 15.76 17.23
N MET A 13 10.99 15.79 16.94
CA MET A 13 12.00 16.21 17.92
C MET A 13 11.78 17.65 18.39
N PHE A 14 11.45 18.56 17.47
CA PHE A 14 11.12 19.95 17.79
C PHE A 14 9.90 20.05 18.71
N PHE A 15 8.80 19.34 18.41
CA PHE A 15 7.61 19.35 19.28
C PHE A 15 7.90 18.79 20.67
N SER A 16 8.70 17.74 20.77
CA SER A 16 9.11 17.19 22.07
C SER A 16 9.91 18.19 22.90
N LEU A 17 10.85 18.92 22.29
CA LEU A 17 11.65 19.95 22.99
C LEU A 17 10.78 21.09 23.52
N VAL A 18 9.86 21.61 22.70
CA VAL A 18 8.94 22.69 23.12
C VAL A 18 8.05 22.23 24.28
N GLY A 19 7.55 21.00 24.25
CA GLY A 19 6.77 20.42 25.34
C GLY A 19 7.56 20.32 26.65
N ILE A 20 8.82 19.87 26.59
CA ILE A 20 9.71 19.76 27.77
C ILE A 20 10.04 21.14 28.33
N ILE A 21 10.41 22.11 27.48
CA ILE A 21 10.74 23.48 27.92
C ILE A 21 9.51 24.14 28.56
N GLY A 22 8.32 23.95 27.99
CA GLY A 22 7.07 24.46 28.55
C GLY A 22 6.77 23.89 29.95
N ALA A 23 7.08 22.61 30.19
CA ALA A 23 6.90 21.97 31.49
C ALA A 23 7.98 22.38 32.51
N CYS A 24 9.25 22.46 32.12
CA CYS A 24 10.37 22.76 33.03
C CYS A 24 10.42 24.21 33.49
N CYS A 25 10.05 25.17 32.63
CA CYS A 25 10.13 26.59 32.96
C CYS A 25 8.85 27.15 33.63
N ASN A 26 7.84 26.30 33.85
CA ASN A 26 6.55 26.67 34.48
C ASN A 26 5.84 27.88 33.82
N VAL A 27 6.08 28.09 32.53
CA VAL A 27 5.50 29.20 31.77
C VAL A 27 4.16 28.78 31.20
N THR A 28 3.08 29.02 31.96
CA THR A 28 1.70 28.65 31.58
C THR A 28 1.31 29.14 30.18
N PHE A 29 1.74 30.34 29.80
CA PHE A 29 1.48 30.89 28.46
C PHE A 29 2.08 30.02 27.34
N LEU A 30 3.32 29.54 27.51
CA LEU A 30 4.03 28.72 26.53
C LEU A 30 3.36 27.35 26.39
N LEU A 31 2.86 26.79 27.51
CA LEU A 31 2.12 25.53 27.53
C LEU A 31 0.74 25.64 26.85
N ILE A 32 0.04 26.78 27.02
CA ILE A 32 -1.22 27.06 26.31
C ILE A 32 -0.98 27.18 24.80
N VAL A 33 0.05 27.94 24.39
CA VAL A 33 0.42 28.07 22.97
C VAL A 33 0.77 26.71 22.37
N TYR A 34 1.51 25.87 23.10
CA TYR A 34 1.84 24.51 22.69
C TYR A 34 0.58 23.65 22.48
N LEU A 35 -0.38 23.67 23.41
CA LEU A 35 -1.64 22.93 23.25
C LEU A 35 -2.44 23.39 22.03
N VAL A 36 -2.52 24.70 21.80
CA VAL A 36 -3.21 25.24 20.63
C VAL A 36 -2.54 24.78 19.33
N LEU A 37 -1.21 24.85 19.24
CA LEU A 37 -0.46 24.35 18.08
C LEU A 37 -0.67 22.85 17.85
N MET A 38 -0.67 22.06 18.93
CA MET A 38 -0.93 20.61 18.85
C MET A 38 -2.36 20.31 18.38
N MET A 39 -3.36 21.08 18.82
CA MET A 39 -4.73 20.95 18.33
C MET A 39 -4.82 21.15 16.82
N PHE A 40 -4.20 22.22 16.29
CA PHE A 40 -4.15 22.46 14.85
C PHE A 40 -3.43 21.34 14.10
N ALA A 41 -2.30 20.84 14.62
CA ALA A 41 -1.58 19.73 14.03
C ALA A 41 -2.43 18.45 13.94
N ILE A 42 -3.20 18.14 14.98
CA ILE A 42 -4.12 17.00 15.00
C ILE A 42 -5.21 17.15 13.93
N ILE A 43 -5.86 18.32 13.87
CA ILE A 43 -6.93 18.60 12.90
C ILE A 43 -6.38 18.48 11.47
N VAL A 44 -5.23 19.10 11.18
CA VAL A 44 -4.58 19.02 9.86
C VAL A 44 -4.21 17.57 9.52
N GLY A 45 -3.67 16.82 10.48
CA GLY A 45 -3.34 15.40 10.30
C GLY A 45 -4.56 14.54 9.97
N ILE A 46 -5.69 14.78 10.63
CA ILE A 46 -6.96 14.07 10.37
C ILE A 46 -7.49 14.43 8.98
N ILE A 47 -7.55 15.72 8.62
CA ILE A 47 -8.03 16.18 7.32
C ILE A 47 -7.17 15.58 6.20
N PHE A 48 -5.85 15.67 6.32
CA PHE A 48 -4.92 15.08 5.36
C PHE A 48 -5.15 13.56 5.24
N SER A 49 -5.32 12.85 6.35
CA SER A 49 -5.62 11.42 6.36
C SER A 49 -6.91 11.10 5.59
N MET A 50 -7.99 11.85 5.82
CA MET A 50 -9.26 11.67 5.10
C MET A 50 -9.11 11.90 3.60
N ILE A 51 -8.48 13.00 3.18
CA ILE A 51 -8.25 13.30 1.77
C ILE A 51 -7.51 12.15 1.09
N THR A 52 -6.45 11.66 1.74
CA THR A 52 -5.61 10.62 1.17
C THR A 52 -6.32 9.25 1.09
N MET A 53 -7.26 8.97 2.01
CA MET A 53 -8.15 7.81 1.93
C MET A 53 -9.09 7.90 0.74
N ILE A 54 -9.79 9.03 0.58
CA ILE A 54 -10.74 9.24 -0.51
C ILE A 54 -10.02 9.16 -1.86
N ALA A 55 -8.87 9.82 -1.96
CA ALA A 55 -7.96 9.80 -3.10
C ALA A 55 -7.59 8.38 -3.59
N THR A 56 -7.56 7.40 -2.69
CA THR A 56 -7.11 6.02 -2.97
C THR A 56 -8.25 5.01 -2.91
N SER A 57 -9.47 5.48 -2.71
CA SER A 57 -10.66 4.64 -2.53
C SER A 57 -11.04 3.90 -3.82
N LYS A 58 -11.00 4.60 -4.96
CA LYS A 58 -11.12 4.01 -6.30
C LYS A 58 -9.78 3.41 -6.71
N GLY A 59 -9.77 2.16 -7.14
CA GLY A 59 -8.57 1.43 -7.52
C GLY A 59 -8.94 0.08 -8.13
N ALA A 60 -7.95 -0.78 -8.35
CA ALA A 60 -8.21 -2.12 -8.88
C ALA A 60 -9.23 -2.89 -8.03
N GLU A 61 -10.05 -3.68 -8.71
CA GLU A 61 -11.06 -4.53 -8.10
C GLU A 61 -10.63 -5.99 -8.16
N LYS A 62 -11.02 -6.74 -7.13
CA LYS A 62 -10.78 -8.17 -7.04
C LYS A 62 -11.96 -8.90 -7.67
N VAL A 63 -11.70 -9.65 -8.73
CA VAL A 63 -12.67 -10.50 -9.41
C VAL A 63 -12.37 -11.96 -9.05
N LYS A 64 -13.40 -12.72 -8.68
CA LYS A 64 -13.24 -14.17 -8.52
C LYS A 64 -13.52 -14.84 -9.86
N THR A 65 -12.59 -15.65 -10.32
CA THR A 65 -12.76 -16.50 -11.49
C THR A 65 -13.75 -17.62 -11.17
N ARG A 66 -14.37 -18.21 -12.20
CA ARG A 66 -15.27 -19.37 -12.07
C ARG A 66 -14.63 -20.55 -11.34
N GLU A 67 -13.31 -20.68 -11.45
CA GLU A 67 -12.48 -21.71 -10.80
C GLU A 67 -12.10 -21.37 -9.35
N GLY A 68 -12.54 -20.21 -8.82
CA GLY A 68 -12.27 -19.77 -7.45
C GLY A 68 -11.06 -18.83 -7.30
N TYR A 69 -10.21 -18.73 -8.33
CA TYR A 69 -8.99 -17.93 -8.29
C TYR A 69 -9.23 -16.42 -8.21
N LYS A 70 -8.35 -15.72 -7.49
CA LYS A 70 -8.39 -14.26 -7.32
C LYS A 70 -7.69 -13.59 -8.51
N GLU A 71 -8.45 -12.85 -9.31
CA GLU A 71 -7.93 -12.00 -10.38
C GLU A 71 -8.16 -10.52 -10.05
N TYR A 72 -7.40 -9.64 -10.70
CA TYR A 72 -7.44 -8.21 -10.47
C TYR A 72 -7.64 -7.48 -11.79
N ARG A 73 -8.65 -6.61 -11.85
CA ARG A 73 -8.96 -5.79 -13.03
C ARG A 73 -8.99 -4.32 -12.64
N LEU A 74 -8.59 -3.45 -13.57
CA LEU A 74 -8.76 -2.01 -13.40
C LEU A 74 -10.21 -1.62 -13.71
N PRO A 75 -10.79 -0.68 -12.96
CA PRO A 75 -12.06 -0.06 -13.32
C PRO A 75 -11.89 0.87 -14.52
N ASP A 76 -12.97 1.13 -15.25
CA ASP A 76 -13.00 2.04 -16.40
C ASP A 76 -12.64 3.50 -16.01
N ASP A 77 -12.91 3.88 -14.76
CA ASP A 77 -12.56 5.18 -14.16
C ASP A 77 -11.62 4.98 -12.95
N PRO A 78 -10.29 4.88 -13.17
CA PRO A 78 -9.32 4.74 -12.09
C PRO A 78 -9.16 6.03 -11.27
N SER A 79 -8.75 5.94 -10.00
CA SER A 79 -8.42 7.14 -9.21
C SER A 79 -7.23 7.90 -9.78
N TRP A 80 -7.09 9.17 -9.39
CA TRP A 80 -5.90 9.98 -9.73
C TRP A 80 -4.58 9.30 -9.32
N LEU A 81 -4.56 8.59 -8.18
CA LEU A 81 -3.37 7.87 -7.71
C LEU A 81 -3.06 6.69 -8.62
N ALA A 82 -4.07 5.91 -8.99
CA ALA A 82 -3.91 4.83 -9.95
C ALA A 82 -3.38 5.38 -11.30
N MET A 83 -3.96 6.48 -11.81
CA MET A 83 -3.46 7.14 -13.02
C MET A 83 -1.99 7.59 -12.90
N ALA A 84 -1.61 8.16 -11.75
CA ALA A 84 -0.23 8.58 -11.50
C ALA A 84 0.77 7.42 -11.47
N ILE A 85 0.36 6.25 -10.96
CA ILE A 85 1.15 5.01 -10.93
C ILE A 85 1.26 4.39 -12.32
N LEU A 86 0.17 4.39 -13.10
CA LEU A 86 0.10 3.78 -14.43
C LEU A 86 0.84 4.57 -15.51
N LYS A 87 1.26 5.80 -15.22
CA LYS A 87 2.05 6.62 -16.13
C LYS A 87 3.38 5.93 -16.45
N GLU A 88 3.73 5.81 -17.73
CA GLU A 88 4.91 5.08 -18.25
C GLU A 88 6.17 5.27 -17.39
N ASN A 89 6.60 6.52 -17.19
CA ASN A 89 7.81 6.84 -16.44
C ASN A 89 7.75 6.40 -14.96
N SER A 90 6.57 6.45 -14.35
CA SER A 90 6.35 5.99 -12.97
C SER A 90 6.39 4.47 -12.90
N TRP A 91 5.74 3.79 -13.85
CA TRP A 91 5.67 2.34 -13.90
C TRP A 91 7.04 1.72 -14.15
N GLU A 92 7.87 2.28 -15.04
CA GLU A 92 9.24 1.78 -15.27
C GLU A 92 10.07 1.73 -13.98
N SER A 93 9.94 2.74 -13.12
CA SER A 93 10.60 2.74 -11.82
C SER A 93 10.08 1.63 -10.90
N ILE A 94 8.76 1.42 -10.88
CA ILE A 94 8.12 0.37 -10.06
C ILE A 94 8.48 -1.03 -10.58
N LYS A 95 8.40 -1.22 -11.89
CA LYS A 95 8.76 -2.44 -12.60
C LYS A 95 10.20 -2.82 -12.32
N SER A 96 11.13 -1.87 -12.36
CA SER A 96 12.53 -2.14 -12.03
C SER A 96 12.64 -2.84 -10.67
N CYS A 97 11.96 -2.33 -9.62
CA CYS A 97 11.86 -2.96 -8.29
C CYS A 97 11.20 -4.34 -8.30
N LEU A 98 10.18 -4.58 -9.12
CA LEU A 98 9.49 -5.88 -9.23
C LEU A 98 10.32 -6.94 -9.98
N THR A 99 11.19 -6.51 -10.89
CA THR A 99 12.04 -7.37 -11.71
C THR A 99 13.40 -7.67 -11.08
N VAL A 100 13.81 -6.93 -10.02
CA VAL A 100 15.09 -7.17 -9.35
C VAL A 100 15.10 -8.59 -8.75
N PRO A 101 16.11 -9.43 -9.06
CA PRO A 101 16.17 -10.82 -8.58
C PRO A 101 16.10 -11.00 -7.07
N GLU A 102 16.61 -10.05 -6.28
CA GLU A 102 16.59 -10.09 -4.82
C GLU A 102 15.20 -9.82 -4.21
N HIS A 103 14.27 -9.25 -5.00
CA HIS A 103 12.93 -8.85 -4.57
C HIS A 103 11.84 -9.24 -5.57
N ASN A 104 12.15 -10.16 -6.49
CA ASN A 104 11.22 -10.52 -7.52
C ASN A 104 10.09 -11.35 -6.91
N VAL A 105 8.92 -10.75 -6.90
CA VAL A 105 7.72 -11.31 -6.30
C VAL A 105 7.37 -12.68 -6.90
N CYS A 106 7.85 -12.98 -8.11
CA CYS A 106 7.66 -14.22 -8.84
C CYS A 106 8.73 -15.31 -8.62
N THR A 107 9.99 -14.99 -8.30
CA THR A 107 10.95 -16.07 -7.96
C THR A 107 10.79 -16.52 -6.53
N ASP A 108 10.37 -15.64 -5.60
CA ASP A 108 9.93 -16.08 -4.27
C ASP A 108 8.76 -17.08 -4.36
N LEU A 109 7.83 -16.90 -5.32
CA LEU A 109 6.80 -17.91 -5.59
C LEU A 109 7.37 -19.23 -6.10
N LYS A 110 8.31 -19.15 -7.06
CA LYS A 110 8.96 -20.31 -7.66
C LYS A 110 9.78 -21.09 -6.63
N GLU A 111 10.49 -20.39 -5.76
CA GLU A 111 11.24 -20.98 -4.65
C GLU A 111 10.32 -21.62 -3.61
N ARG A 112 9.21 -20.95 -3.26
CA ARG A 112 8.17 -21.56 -2.42
C ARG A 112 7.56 -22.81 -3.03
N GLN A 113 7.40 -22.86 -4.35
CA GLN A 113 6.96 -24.06 -5.06
C GLN A 113 8.01 -25.18 -4.99
N ILE A 114 9.32 -24.88 -5.06
CA ILE A 114 10.40 -25.87 -5.00
C ILE A 114 10.56 -26.43 -3.58
N ASN A 115 10.47 -25.57 -2.56
CA ASN A 115 10.64 -25.93 -1.15
C ASN A 115 9.41 -26.63 -0.55
N SER A 116 8.24 -26.44 -1.16
CA SER A 116 7.03 -27.19 -0.81
C SER A 116 6.98 -28.45 -1.69
N THR A 117 6.71 -29.62 -1.13
CA THR A 117 6.55 -30.90 -1.86
C THR A 117 5.29 -30.97 -2.73
N ALA A 118 4.81 -29.83 -3.24
CA ALA A 118 3.40 -29.60 -3.48
C ALA A 118 3.11 -29.23 -4.95
N THR A 119 2.46 -30.17 -5.63
CA THR A 119 1.37 -29.93 -6.58
C THR A 119 0.18 -29.14 -5.97
N GLU A 120 0.28 -28.69 -4.71
CA GLU A 120 -0.77 -28.07 -3.89
C GLU A 120 -0.47 -26.64 -3.45
N LEU A 121 0.43 -25.88 -4.10
CA LEU A 121 0.46 -24.44 -3.85
C LEU A 121 -0.85 -23.85 -4.37
N ASP A 122 -1.79 -23.59 -3.46
CA ASP A 122 -3.13 -23.13 -3.83
C ASP A 122 -3.03 -21.76 -4.49
N GLN A 123 -3.46 -21.68 -5.74
CA GLN A 123 -3.56 -20.43 -6.49
C GLN A 123 -4.45 -19.39 -5.78
N ASN A 124 -5.25 -19.81 -4.80
CA ASN A 124 -6.03 -18.92 -3.93
C ASN A 124 -5.19 -18.16 -2.89
N GLU A 125 -4.00 -18.63 -2.51
CA GLU A 125 -3.17 -17.98 -1.49
C GLU A 125 -2.19 -16.94 -2.06
N LEU A 126 -2.16 -16.77 -3.39
CA LEU A 126 -1.31 -15.78 -4.04
C LEU A 126 -1.68 -14.37 -3.58
N THR A 127 -0.63 -13.57 -3.38
CA THR A 127 -0.80 -12.13 -3.18
C THR A 127 -1.33 -11.46 -4.46
N PRO A 128 -1.91 -10.25 -4.36
CA PRO A 128 -2.42 -9.53 -5.53
C PRO A 128 -1.40 -9.33 -6.65
N ILE A 129 -0.14 -9.06 -6.29
CA ILE A 129 0.96 -8.89 -7.26
C ILE A 129 1.34 -10.23 -7.89
N GLN A 130 1.39 -11.30 -7.09
CA GLN A 130 1.74 -12.64 -7.58
C GLN A 130 0.74 -13.17 -8.60
N SER A 131 -0.55 -13.02 -8.29
CA SER A 131 -1.63 -13.42 -9.19
C SER A 131 -1.74 -12.54 -10.44
N GLY A 132 -1.39 -11.25 -10.36
CA GLY A 132 -1.43 -10.34 -11.52
C GLY A 132 -0.20 -10.36 -12.42
N CYS A 133 1.00 -10.59 -11.88
CA CYS A 133 2.27 -10.46 -12.59
C CYS A 133 2.92 -11.81 -12.94
N CYS A 134 2.70 -12.85 -12.11
CA CYS A 134 3.38 -14.14 -12.24
C CYS A 134 2.50 -15.23 -12.88
N LYS A 135 1.25 -14.89 -13.21
CA LYS A 135 0.26 -15.77 -13.83
C LYS A 135 -0.44 -15.02 -14.97
N PRO A 136 -0.73 -15.65 -16.13
CA PRO A 136 -1.56 -15.07 -17.16
C PRO A 136 -3.05 -15.06 -16.75
N PRO A 137 -3.87 -14.15 -17.30
CA PRO A 137 -5.32 -14.17 -17.10
C PRO A 137 -5.95 -15.51 -17.51
N SER A 138 -6.94 -16.00 -16.76
CA SER A 138 -7.64 -17.25 -17.11
C SER A 138 -8.36 -17.18 -18.47
N GLU A 139 -8.73 -15.98 -18.93
CA GLU A 139 -9.32 -15.74 -20.25
C GLU A 139 -8.39 -16.11 -21.43
N CYS A 140 -7.08 -16.21 -21.19
CA CYS A 140 -6.12 -16.61 -22.22
C CYS A 140 -6.21 -18.11 -22.56
N GLY A 141 -6.79 -18.94 -21.68
CA GLY A 141 -6.93 -20.38 -21.92
C GLY A 141 -5.61 -21.14 -22.05
N PHE A 142 -4.53 -20.65 -21.42
CA PHE A 142 -3.22 -21.30 -21.46
C PHE A 142 -3.23 -22.55 -20.58
N VAL A 143 -2.46 -23.57 -21.02
CA VAL A 143 -2.34 -24.82 -20.27
C VAL A 143 -1.35 -24.62 -19.13
N TYR A 144 -1.78 -24.99 -17.92
CA TYR A 144 -0.94 -24.92 -16.72
C TYR A 144 0.26 -25.87 -16.83
N GLY A 145 1.47 -25.31 -16.78
CA GLY A 145 2.72 -26.08 -16.77
C GLY A 145 3.56 -25.89 -15.49
N GLY A 146 3.09 -25.05 -14.56
CA GLY A 146 3.77 -24.65 -13.33
C GLY A 146 3.34 -23.24 -12.91
N MET A 147 3.86 -22.71 -11.80
CA MET A 147 3.37 -21.42 -11.28
C MET A 147 3.60 -20.25 -12.24
N THR A 148 4.82 -20.15 -12.80
CA THR A 148 5.18 -19.11 -13.78
C THR A 148 5.28 -19.64 -15.20
N THR A 149 4.99 -20.94 -15.44
CA THR A 149 5.14 -21.58 -16.74
C THR A 149 3.79 -21.96 -17.30
N TRP A 150 3.41 -21.32 -18.40
CA TRP A 150 2.12 -21.49 -19.05
C TRP A 150 2.29 -21.69 -20.55
N THR A 151 1.68 -22.74 -21.09
CA THR A 151 1.80 -23.08 -22.52
C THR A 151 0.66 -22.44 -23.30
N LYS A 152 1.00 -21.60 -24.29
CA LYS A 152 0.01 -20.97 -25.17
C LYS A 152 -0.72 -22.04 -25.98
N ASN A 153 -2.04 -22.04 -25.93
CA ASN A 153 -2.88 -22.86 -26.80
C ASN A 153 -3.26 -22.05 -28.04
N ASN A 154 -2.99 -22.57 -29.24
CA ASN A 154 -3.16 -21.86 -30.52
C ASN A 154 -4.63 -21.54 -30.87
N GLY A 155 -5.61 -21.94 -30.04
CA GLY A 155 -7.05 -21.73 -30.26
C GLY A 155 -7.68 -20.56 -29.50
N GLY A 156 -6.94 -19.83 -28.66
CA GLY A 156 -7.50 -18.78 -27.80
C GLY A 156 -7.33 -17.38 -28.37
N SER A 157 -8.22 -16.94 -29.26
CA SER A 157 -8.32 -15.51 -29.63
C SER A 157 -9.03 -14.73 -28.53
N SER A 158 -8.35 -14.49 -27.41
CA SER A 158 -8.89 -13.60 -26.38
C SER A 158 -8.82 -12.14 -26.89
N LYS A 159 -9.80 -11.32 -26.53
CA LYS A 159 -9.75 -9.85 -26.77
C LYS A 159 -8.77 -9.15 -25.82
N ASN A 160 -8.17 -9.88 -24.88
CA ASN A 160 -7.35 -9.32 -23.82
C ASN A 160 -5.90 -9.21 -24.29
N ASN A 161 -5.40 -7.97 -24.36
CA ASN A 161 -4.04 -7.69 -24.80
C ASN A 161 -2.97 -8.31 -23.87
N ASP A 162 -3.31 -8.57 -22.60
CA ASP A 162 -2.40 -9.20 -21.64
C ASP A 162 -1.94 -10.60 -22.09
N CYS A 163 -2.76 -11.33 -22.86
CA CYS A 163 -2.39 -12.65 -23.38
C CYS A 163 -1.25 -12.59 -24.41
N ASN A 164 -1.13 -11.47 -25.11
CA ASN A 164 -0.04 -11.23 -26.07
C ASN A 164 1.24 -10.81 -25.35
N LEU A 165 1.11 -10.04 -24.26
CA LEU A 165 2.21 -9.55 -23.45
C LEU A 165 2.85 -10.63 -22.57
N TRP A 166 2.11 -11.70 -22.23
CA TRP A 166 2.63 -12.80 -21.43
C TRP A 166 3.82 -13.52 -22.09
N ASN A 167 4.89 -13.71 -21.31
CA ASN A 167 6.07 -14.50 -21.63
C ASN A 167 6.49 -15.38 -20.43
N ASN A 168 7.05 -16.56 -20.68
CA ASN A 168 7.57 -17.46 -19.62
C ASN A 168 9.00 -17.09 -19.17
N ASP A 169 9.62 -16.06 -19.77
CA ASP A 169 10.90 -15.53 -19.28
C ASP A 169 10.72 -14.84 -17.92
N ASP A 170 11.45 -15.32 -16.91
CA ASP A 170 11.43 -14.82 -15.52
C ASP A 170 11.69 -13.30 -15.42
N LYS A 171 12.37 -12.69 -16.41
CA LYS A 171 12.64 -11.24 -16.46
C LYS A 171 11.52 -10.40 -17.06
N THR A 172 10.63 -11.03 -17.84
CA THR A 172 9.61 -10.32 -18.64
C THR A 172 8.20 -10.61 -18.14
N LEU A 173 7.89 -11.87 -17.81
CA LEU A 173 6.60 -12.36 -17.27
C LEU A 173 5.39 -11.55 -17.79
N CYS A 174 4.49 -11.13 -16.90
CA CYS A 174 3.40 -10.22 -17.21
C CYS A 174 3.64 -8.82 -16.63
N PHE A 175 4.90 -8.37 -16.48
CA PHE A 175 5.17 -7.09 -15.80
C PHE A 175 4.60 -5.86 -16.53
N GLU A 176 4.33 -5.96 -17.84
CA GLU A 176 3.65 -4.91 -18.61
C GLU A 176 2.12 -5.05 -18.70
N CYS A 177 1.58 -6.16 -18.23
CA CYS A 177 0.17 -6.46 -18.33
C CYS A 177 -0.68 -5.53 -17.45
N GLN A 178 -1.91 -5.26 -17.91
CA GLN A 178 -2.89 -4.53 -17.11
C GLN A 178 -3.26 -5.31 -15.85
N SER A 179 -3.28 -6.64 -15.92
CA SER A 179 -3.49 -7.52 -14.75
C SER A 179 -2.41 -7.35 -13.67
N CYS A 180 -1.15 -7.15 -14.05
CA CYS A 180 -0.05 -6.91 -13.11
C CYS A 180 -0.17 -5.52 -12.47
N LYS A 181 -0.45 -4.50 -13.29
CA LYS A 181 -0.72 -3.14 -12.84
C LYS A 181 -1.93 -3.10 -11.88
N ALA A 182 -2.98 -3.87 -12.17
CA ALA A 182 -4.15 -4.02 -11.31
C ALA A 182 -3.78 -4.68 -9.97
N GLY A 183 -3.05 -5.79 -10.03
CA GLY A 183 -2.56 -6.52 -8.85
C GLY A 183 -1.73 -5.62 -7.94
N PHE A 184 -0.85 -4.79 -8.51
CA PHE A 184 -0.06 -3.81 -7.77
C PHE A 184 -0.93 -2.74 -7.10
N ILE A 185 -1.84 -2.10 -7.84
CA ILE A 185 -2.75 -1.07 -7.30
C ILE A 185 -3.61 -1.66 -6.18
N TYR A 186 -4.13 -2.88 -6.35
CA TYR A 186 -4.90 -3.55 -5.31
C TYR A 186 -4.01 -3.85 -4.09
N GLY A 187 -2.80 -4.35 -4.30
CA GLY A 187 -1.83 -4.62 -3.23
C GLY A 187 -1.52 -3.36 -2.41
N VAL A 188 -1.27 -2.23 -3.07
CA VAL A 188 -1.08 -0.92 -2.41
C VAL A 188 -2.33 -0.50 -1.64
N LYS A 189 -3.52 -0.67 -2.22
CA LYS A 189 -4.81 -0.36 -1.55
C LYS A 189 -5.02 -1.21 -0.31
N ASP A 190 -4.73 -2.52 -0.37
CA ASP A 190 -4.87 -3.44 0.77
C ASP A 190 -3.87 -3.13 1.89
N ALA A 191 -2.60 -2.91 1.54
CA ALA A 191 -1.56 -2.51 2.49
C ALA A 191 -1.92 -1.16 3.15
N ARG A 192 -2.43 -0.20 2.37
CA ARG A 192 -2.90 1.09 2.88
C ARG A 192 -4.08 0.94 3.84
N ARG A 193 -5.04 0.05 3.55
CA ARG A 193 -6.18 -0.21 4.45
C ARG A 193 -5.69 -0.71 5.81
N LYS A 194 -4.74 -1.65 5.82
CA LYS A 194 -4.11 -2.16 7.05
C LYS A 194 -3.38 -1.05 7.81
N SER A 195 -2.56 -0.25 7.12
CA SER A 195 -1.84 0.88 7.70
C SER A 195 -2.77 1.98 8.25
N SER A 196 -3.91 2.21 7.61
CA SER A 196 -4.88 3.22 8.04
C SER A 196 -5.52 2.89 9.40
N VAL A 197 -5.68 1.61 9.73
CA VAL A 197 -6.17 1.19 11.06
C VAL A 197 -5.19 1.65 12.15
N VAL A 198 -3.89 1.46 11.93
CA VAL A 198 -2.84 1.91 12.87
C VAL A 198 -2.89 3.44 13.02
N ASN A 199 -3.04 4.17 11.93
CA ASN A 199 -3.15 5.64 11.97
C ASN A 199 -4.38 6.12 12.75
N ILE A 200 -5.54 5.48 12.57
CA ILE A 200 -6.76 5.82 13.34
C ILE A 200 -6.56 5.57 14.83
N VAL A 201 -6.00 4.42 15.20
CA VAL A 201 -5.69 4.10 16.60
C VAL A 201 -4.73 5.15 17.19
N PHE A 202 -3.68 5.52 16.45
CA PHE A 202 -2.73 6.56 16.86
C PHE A 202 -3.40 7.93 17.06
N CYS A 203 -4.31 8.33 16.16
CA CYS A 203 -5.10 9.55 16.34
C CYS A 203 -5.93 9.53 17.63
N ILE A 204 -6.59 8.41 17.94
CA ILE A 204 -7.37 8.26 19.19
C ILE A 204 -6.46 8.43 20.41
N PHE A 205 -5.28 7.79 20.41
CA PHE A 205 -4.30 7.96 21.49
C PHE A 205 -3.89 9.42 21.66
N ILE A 206 -3.55 10.12 20.58
CA ILE A 206 -3.17 11.54 20.64
C ILE A 206 -4.32 12.39 21.24
N ILE A 207 -5.56 12.13 20.85
CA ILE A 207 -6.73 12.85 21.37
C ILE A 207 -6.88 12.63 22.88
N ILE A 208 -6.71 11.39 23.36
CA ILE A 208 -6.76 11.08 24.80
C ILE A 208 -5.67 11.84 25.56
N PHE A 209 -4.41 11.78 25.09
CA PHE A 209 -3.31 12.50 25.72
C PHE A 209 -3.50 14.02 25.69
N TYR A 210 -4.11 14.55 24.63
CA TYR A 210 -4.46 15.96 24.53
C TYR A 210 -5.48 16.37 25.62
N PHE A 211 -6.55 15.58 25.81
CA PHE A 211 -7.52 15.83 26.89
C PHE A 211 -6.88 15.72 28.28
N ILE A 212 -6.05 14.72 28.52
CA ILE A 212 -5.32 14.58 29.79
C ILE A 212 -4.45 15.81 30.06
N SER A 213 -3.76 16.32 29.02
CA SER A 213 -2.89 17.51 29.12
C SER A 213 -3.69 18.76 29.48
N ILE A 214 -4.89 18.93 28.90
CA ILE A 214 -5.80 20.02 29.26
C ILE A 214 -6.30 19.88 30.71
N CYS A 215 -6.71 18.68 31.12
CA CYS A 215 -7.20 18.44 32.47
C CYS A 215 -6.12 18.70 33.53
N ALA A 216 -4.88 18.27 33.28
CA ALA A 216 -3.75 18.53 34.17
C ALA A 216 -3.51 20.04 34.36
N LEU A 217 -3.53 20.80 33.26
CA LEU A 217 -3.39 22.26 33.26
C LEU A 217 -4.52 22.95 34.03
N GLY A 218 -5.77 22.52 33.83
CA GLY A 218 -6.94 23.08 34.51
C GLY A 218 -6.92 22.86 36.02
N ASN A 219 -6.41 21.71 36.48
CA ASN A 219 -6.26 21.43 37.91
C ASN A 219 -5.14 22.24 38.55
N SER A 220 -3.99 22.39 37.89
CA SER A 220 -2.88 23.22 38.38
C SER A 220 -3.28 24.70 38.51
N ALA A 221 -4.12 25.21 37.61
CA ALA A 221 -4.61 26.60 37.66
C ALA A 221 -5.66 26.87 38.76
N LYS A 222 -6.28 25.82 39.32
CA LYS A 222 -7.26 25.95 40.43
C LYS A 222 -6.63 25.89 41.83
N HIS A 223 -5.39 25.45 41.93
CA HIS A 223 -4.70 25.20 43.21
C HIS A 223 -3.47 26.08 43.45
N GLY A 224 -3.15 27.01 42.55
CA GLY A 224 -2.13 28.05 42.73
C GLY A 224 -2.78 29.43 42.79
#